data_AF-A0A2M7C106-F1
#
_entry.id   AF-A0A2M7C106-F1
#
_cell.length_a   1.000
_cell.length_b   1.000
_cell.length_c   1.000
_cell.angle_alpha   90.00
_cell.angle_beta   90.00
_cell.angle_gamma   90.00
#
_symmetry.space_group_name_H-M   'P 1'
#
loop_
_entity.id
_entity.type
_entity.pdbx_description
1 polymer ?
#
loop_
_entity_poly.entity_id
_entity_poly.type
_entity_poly.pdbx_seq_one_letter_code
_entity_poly.pdbx_strand_id
1 'polypeptide(L)'
;ELAQSADSAQVSVYDRAGALVRSIDLGAQPAGISKWQWDGTDNSGAAAAAGNYTFNVNAAQGSNPVAASSLQFGLVNSVTQGAQGVSMSVGQLDNITLTEVKQIL
;
A
#
# COMPACT_ATOMS: atom_id res chain seq x y z
N GLU A 1 -4.06 -5.65 -0.65
CA GLU A 1 -5.20 -6.59 -0.70
C GLU A 1 -4.94 -7.61 -1.78
N LEU A 2 -4.99 -8.90 -1.45
CA LEU A 2 -4.84 -9.99 -2.42
C LEU A 2 -6.20 -10.57 -2.78
N ALA A 3 -6.45 -10.80 -4.07
CA ALA A 3 -7.71 -11.39 -4.52
C ALA A 3 -7.87 -12.86 -4.09
N GLN A 4 -6.76 -13.56 -3.88
CA GLN A 4 -6.67 -14.96 -3.46
C GLN A 4 -5.47 -15.12 -2.51
N SER A 5 -5.34 -16.28 -1.86
CA SER A 5 -4.14 -16.57 -1.05
C SER A 5 -2.91 -16.70 -1.95
N ALA A 6 -1.75 -16.30 -1.44
CA ALA A 6 -0.46 -16.43 -2.10
C ALA A 6 0.52 -17.19 -1.22
N ASP A 7 1.38 -18.00 -1.84
CA ASP A 7 2.46 -18.72 -1.16
C ASP A 7 3.68 -17.81 -0.93
N SER A 8 3.78 -16.74 -1.73
CA SER A 8 4.79 -15.70 -1.61
C SER A 8 4.21 -14.34 -1.92
N ALA A 9 4.64 -13.32 -1.17
CA ALA A 9 4.32 -11.93 -1.39
C ALA A 9 5.53 -11.07 -1.03
N GLN A 10 5.97 -10.24 -1.96
CA GLN A 10 7.07 -9.30 -1.78
C GLN A 10 6.57 -7.87 -1.99
N VAL A 11 6.95 -6.98 -1.08
CA VAL A 11 6.76 -5.54 -1.22
C VAL A 11 8.08 -4.89 -1.63
N SER A 12 8.04 -4.08 -2.68
CA SER A 12 9.16 -3.26 -3.11
C SER A 12 8.83 -1.79 -2.93
N VAL A 13 9.66 -1.06 -2.17
CA VAL A 13 9.53 0.37 -1.89
C VAL A 13 10.50 1.14 -2.78
N TYR A 14 10.00 2.18 -3.44
CA TYR A 14 10.73 3.00 -4.40
C TYR A 14 10.69 4.47 -3.99
N ASP A 15 11.80 5.18 -4.21
CA ASP A 15 11.85 6.62 -4.08
C ASP A 15 11.16 7.35 -5.25
N ARG A 16 11.16 8.68 -5.20
CA ARG A 16 10.57 9.52 -6.26
C ARG A 16 11.26 9.38 -7.62
N ALA A 17 12.53 8.99 -7.65
CA ALA A 17 13.28 8.74 -8.89
C ALA A 17 12.99 7.34 -9.46
N GLY A 18 12.23 6.50 -8.74
CA GLY A 18 11.94 5.12 -9.11
C GLY A 18 13.05 4.14 -8.71
N ALA A 19 14.02 4.58 -7.91
CA ALA A 19 15.07 3.69 -7.42
C ALA A 19 14.52 2.79 -6.30
N LEU A 20 14.90 1.50 -6.32
CA LEU A 20 14.54 0.56 -5.27
C LEU A 20 15.27 0.91 -3.97
N VAL A 21 14.50 1.15 -2.93
CA VAL A 21 15.01 1.56 -1.60
C VAL A 21 14.99 0.36 -0.65
N ARG A 22 13.87 -0.37 -0.63
CA ARG A 22 13.67 -1.52 0.27
C ARG A 22 12.89 -2.62 -0.43
N SER A 23 13.29 -3.86 -0.20
CA SER A 23 12.50 -5.05 -0.49
C SER A 23 12.12 -5.75 0.82
N ILE A 24 10.86 -6.11 0.98
CA ILE A 24 10.30 -6.74 2.18
C ILE A 24 9.60 -8.02 1.74
N ASP A 25 10.09 -9.16 2.23
CA ASP A 25 9.42 -10.45 2.04
C ASP A 25 8.35 -10.63 3.12
N LEU A 26 7.10 -10.72 2.70
CA LEU A 26 5.95 -11.00 3.58
C LEU A 26 5.62 -12.50 3.64
N GLY A 27 6.29 -13.33 2.83
CA GLY A 27 6.03 -14.76 2.73
C GLY A 27 4.60 -15.08 2.27
N ALA A 28 4.06 -16.19 2.77
CA ALA A 28 2.70 -16.60 2.47
C ALA A 28 1.69 -15.64 3.10
N GLN A 29 0.66 -15.29 2.34
CA GLN A 29 -0.38 -14.35 2.75
C GLN A 29 -1.78 -14.89 2.38
N PRO A 30 -2.78 -14.79 3.27
CA PRO A 30 -4.15 -15.15 2.94
C PRO A 30 -4.75 -14.15 1.93
N ALA A 31 -5.90 -14.52 1.33
CA ALA A 31 -6.69 -13.57 0.56
C ALA A 31 -7.19 -12.42 1.46
N GLY A 32 -7.37 -11.24 0.87
CA GLY A 32 -7.87 -10.04 1.56
C GLY A 32 -6.78 -9.07 1.97
N ILE A 33 -7.04 -8.29 3.03
CA ILE A 33 -6.17 -7.19 3.47
C ILE A 33 -5.08 -7.72 4.41
N SER A 34 -3.83 -7.64 3.97
CA SER A 34 -2.65 -7.80 4.82
C SER A 34 -2.17 -6.46 5.35
N LYS A 35 -1.91 -6.39 6.65
CA LYS A 35 -1.31 -5.22 7.30
C LYS A 35 0.21 -5.41 7.37
N TRP A 36 0.96 -4.44 6.89
CA TRP A 36 2.42 -4.40 6.99
C TRP A 36 2.86 -2.96 7.22
N GLN A 37 4.06 -2.78 7.78
CA GLN A 37 4.67 -1.46 7.93
C GLN A 37 6.11 -1.51 7.44
N TRP A 38 6.55 -0.39 6.85
CA TRP A 38 7.96 -0.15 6.62
C TRP A 38 8.52 0.68 7.79
N ASP A 39 9.72 0.34 8.24
CA ASP A 39 10.44 1.02 9.31
C ASP A 39 11.19 2.28 8.84
N GLY A 40 11.16 2.59 7.54
CA GLY A 40 11.87 3.73 6.97
C GLY A 40 13.35 3.47 6.71
N THR A 41 13.80 2.21 6.66
CA THR A 41 15.19 1.84 6.35
C THR A 41 15.35 1.27 4.94
N ASP A 42 16.52 1.47 4.34
CA ASP A 42 16.88 0.87 3.05
C ASP A 42 17.32 -0.60 3.20
N ASN A 43 17.68 -1.27 2.10
CA ASN A 43 18.15 -2.66 2.12
C ASN A 43 19.47 -2.89 2.89
N SER A 44 20.26 -1.84 3.16
CA SER A 44 21.48 -1.92 3.98
C SER A 44 21.19 -1.80 5.48
N GLY A 45 19.95 -1.43 5.84
CA GLY A 45 19.55 -1.13 7.21
C GLY A 45 19.80 0.32 7.62
N ALA A 46 20.29 1.17 6.71
CA ALA A 46 20.43 2.60 6.96
C ALA A 46 19.07 3.30 6.87
N ALA A 47 18.92 4.43 7.55
CA ALA A 47 17.71 5.25 7.44
C ALA A 47 17.58 5.78 6.00
N ALA A 48 16.40 5.59 5.40
CA ALA A 48 16.06 6.20 4.12
C ALA A 48 15.94 7.71 4.29
N ALA A 49 16.24 8.45 3.22
CA ALA A 49 16.12 9.90 3.23
C ALA A 49 14.66 10.35 3.51
N ALA A 50 14.48 11.55 4.06
CA ALA A 50 13.14 12.09 4.20
C ALA A 50 12.53 12.36 2.80
N GLY A 51 11.33 11.81 2.55
CA GLY A 51 10.67 11.99 1.27
C GLY A 51 9.40 11.16 1.10
N ASN A 52 8.78 11.33 -0.06
CA ASN A 52 7.65 10.50 -0.48
C ASN A 52 8.18 9.25 -1.19
N TYR A 53 7.57 8.12 -0.87
CA TYR A 53 7.89 6.81 -1.41
C TYR A 53 6.64 6.17 -2.00
N THR A 54 6.84 5.31 -2.99
CA THR A 54 5.80 4.45 -3.55
C THR A 54 6.16 3.00 -3.28
N PHE A 55 5.18 2.10 -3.37
CA PHE A 55 5.46 0.68 -3.26
C PHE A 55 4.62 -0.15 -4.23
N ASN A 56 5.15 -1.31 -4.58
CA ASN A 56 4.46 -2.34 -5.34
C ASN A 56 4.45 -3.66 -4.56
N VAL A 57 3.43 -4.49 -4.79
CA VAL A 57 3.29 -5.83 -4.21
C VAL A 57 3.27 -6.85 -5.35
N ASN A 58 4.25 -7.75 -5.35
CA ASN A 58 4.27 -8.92 -6.21
C ASN A 58 3.90 -10.15 -5.37
N ALA A 59 2.83 -10.85 -5.75
CA ALA A 59 2.37 -12.04 -5.06
C ALA A 59 2.16 -13.20 -6.03
N ALA A 60 2.40 -14.43 -5.57
CA ALA A 60 2.23 -15.63 -6.37
C ALA A 60 1.79 -16.84 -5.54
N GLN A 61 1.00 -17.72 -6.15
CA GLN A 61 0.67 -19.05 -5.67
C GLN A 61 1.30 -20.07 -6.63
N GLY A 62 2.32 -20.79 -6.17
CA GLY A 62 3.24 -21.53 -7.04
C GLY A 62 3.84 -20.63 -8.14
N SER A 63 3.64 -21.00 -9.40
CA SER A 63 4.06 -20.21 -10.57
C SER A 63 3.04 -19.17 -11.05
N ASN A 64 1.86 -19.11 -10.43
CA ASN A 64 0.76 -18.27 -10.88
C ASN A 64 0.77 -16.92 -10.15
N PRO A 65 0.82 -15.78 -10.86
CA PRO A 65 0.68 -14.47 -10.25
C PRO A 65 -0.69 -14.31 -9.57
N VAL A 66 -0.69 -13.73 -8.38
CA VAL A 66 -1.90 -13.35 -7.64
C VAL A 66 -2.09 -11.85 -7.75
N ALA A 67 -3.28 -11.42 -8.19
CA ALA A 67 -3.61 -10.01 -8.31
C ALA A 67 -3.59 -9.33 -6.93
N ALA A 68 -2.84 -8.22 -6.86
CA ALA A 68 -2.69 -7.42 -5.65
C ALA A 68 -3.13 -5.98 -5.91
N SER A 69 -3.90 -5.41 -4.98
CA SER A 69 -4.18 -3.98 -4.91
C SER A 69 -3.39 -3.36 -3.76
N SER A 70 -2.52 -2.39 -4.07
CA SER A 70 -1.80 -1.61 -3.06
C SER A 70 -2.75 -0.68 -2.32
N LEU A 71 -2.69 -0.69 -0.99
CA LEU A 71 -3.51 0.17 -0.13
C LEU A 71 -2.62 1.12 0.65
N GLN A 72 -2.99 2.39 0.71
CA GLN A 72 -2.34 3.38 1.56
C GLN A 72 -3.16 3.60 2.83
N PHE A 73 -2.46 3.68 3.96
CA PHE A 73 -3.03 4.19 5.19
C PHE A 73 -2.91 5.72 5.23
N GLY A 74 -3.96 6.41 5.68
CA GLY A 74 -3.94 7.87 5.82
C GLY A 74 -4.99 8.36 6.81
N LEU A 75 -4.69 9.51 7.43
CA LEU A 75 -5.64 10.22 8.27
C LEU A 75 -6.64 10.96 7.39
N VAL A 76 -7.93 10.91 7.77
CA VAL A 76 -8.95 11.75 7.14
C VAL A 76 -8.75 13.18 7.62
N ASN A 77 -8.31 14.06 6.73
CA ASN A 77 -8.09 15.47 7.03
C ASN A 77 -9.41 16.26 7.03
N SER A 78 -10.31 15.93 6.11
CA SER A 78 -11.60 16.61 5.96
C SER A 78 -12.61 15.75 5.21
N VAL A 79 -13.89 16.00 5.45
CA VAL A 79 -15.02 15.42 4.73
C VAL A 79 -15.80 16.54 4.06
N THR A 80 -16.12 16.38 2.78
CA THR A 80 -16.91 17.33 2.01
C THR A 80 -18.17 16.64 1.51
N GLN A 81 -19.33 17.27 1.71
CA GLN A 81 -20.58 16.85 1.11
C GLN A 81 -20.87 17.75 -0.10
N GLY A 82 -20.91 17.15 -1.30
CA GLY A 82 -21.19 17.84 -2.56
C GLY A 82 -22.39 17.26 -3.29
N ALA A 83 -22.71 17.83 -4.45
CA ALA A 83 -23.82 17.35 -5.29
C ALA A 83 -23.63 15.91 -5.78
N GLN A 84 -22.38 15.46 -5.91
CA GLN A 84 -22.01 14.11 -6.34
C GLN A 84 -21.89 13.11 -5.16
N GLY A 85 -22.20 13.54 -3.93
CA GLY A 85 -22.09 12.73 -2.72
C GLY A 85 -20.96 13.18 -1.80
N VAL A 86 -20.52 12.27 -0.92
CA VAL A 86 -19.48 12.52 0.08
C VAL A 86 -18.11 12.18 -0.50
N SER A 87 -17.16 13.09 -0.32
CA SER A 87 -15.74 12.87 -0.60
C SER A 87 -14.87 13.26 0.59
N MET A 88 -13.65 12.74 0.61
CA MET A 88 -12.70 12.90 1.71
C MET A 88 -11.32 13.30 1.19
N SER A 89 -10.61 14.07 1.99
CA SER A 89 -9.16 14.25 1.87
C SER A 89 -8.50 13.30 2.87
N VAL A 90 -7.60 12.43 2.40
CA VAL A 90 -6.96 11.36 3.17
C VAL A 90 -5.44 11.42 2.99
N GLY A 91 -4.71 11.84 4.01
CA GLY A 91 -3.26 12.04 3.93
C GLY A 91 -2.88 13.08 2.87
N GLN A 92 -2.19 12.66 1.81
CA GLN A 92 -1.84 13.51 0.65
C GLN A 92 -2.80 13.31 -0.54
N LEU A 93 -3.86 12.51 -0.37
CA LEU A 93 -4.85 12.20 -1.41
C LEU A 93 -6.11 13.05 -1.20
N ASP A 94 -6.69 13.54 -2.29
CA ASP A 94 -7.95 14.28 -2.28
C ASP A 94 -9.02 13.55 -3.10
N ASN A 95 -10.28 13.91 -2.86
CA ASN A 95 -11.46 13.38 -3.57
C ASN A 95 -11.70 11.87 -3.39
N ILE A 96 -11.27 11.28 -2.27
CA ILE A 96 -11.51 9.87 -1.96
C ILE A 96 -12.99 9.68 -1.59
N THR A 97 -13.68 8.82 -2.32
CA THR A 97 -15.08 8.46 -2.03
C THR A 97 -15.15 7.38 -0.96
N LEU A 98 -16.30 7.25 -0.30
CA LEU A 98 -16.50 6.18 0.71
C LEU A 98 -16.38 4.78 0.11
N THR A 99 -16.70 4.61 -1.18
CA THR A 99 -16.56 3.33 -1.89
C THR A 99 -15.12 2.91 -2.13
N GLU A 100 -14.17 3.86 -2.09
CA GLU A 100 -12.73 3.58 -2.23
C GLU A 100 -12.09 3.27 -0.87
N VAL A 101 -12.79 3.51 0.24
CA VAL A 101 -12.32 3.17 1.59
C VAL A 101 -12.50 1.68 1.85
N LYS A 102 -11.37 1.00 2.08
CA LYS A 102 -11.36 -0.44 2.40
C LYS A 102 -11.61 -0.75 3.87
N GLN A 103 -11.18 0.14 4.77
CA GLN A 103 -11.32 -0.04 6.21
C GLN A 103 -11.20 1.31 6.94
N ILE A 104 -11.92 1.45 8.07
CA ILE A 104 -11.76 2.51 9.07
C ILE A 104 -11.22 1.83 10.33
N LEU A 105 -10.18 2.41 10.96
CA LEU A 105 -9.54 1.89 12.18
C LEU A 105 -9.92 2.73 13.40
#